data_AF-A0A6V7X1Q2-F1
#
_entry.id   AF-A0A6V7X1Q2-F1
#
_cell.length_a   1.000
_cell.length_b   1.000
_cell.length_c   1.000
_cell.angle_alpha   90.00
_cell.angle_beta   90.00
_cell.angle_gamma   90.00
#
_symmetry.space_group_name_H-M   'P 1'
#
loop_
_entity.id
_entity.type
_entity.pdbx_description
1 polymer ?
#
loop_
_entity_poly.entity_id
_entity_poly.type
_entity_poly.pdbx_seq_one_letter_code
_entity_poly.pdbx_strand_id
1 'polypeptide(L)'
;MQIPKYWNGDCGGLANQMWRFAVLYSLAKSIGRFPGISYTNTWTCEKLNSPREIENTFPIFHAVRYFFDVEGIDNSFYDRTFEDDCCKYYNPKILNKYKSKYLIIAPPPQSPKYFYKIENEIKELFTFSKNVQRRVDKRIENLFKDDNSHKFCVFTRRGDFIKPEWKEWHKATDKEFTEKAIEFIIENELKAFGRNFLKSVNFICDSPPDSEYNARDRIQVGQDSIEL
;
A
#
# COMPACT_ATOMS: atom_id res chain seq x y z
N MET A 1 9.24 2.10 -28.28
CA MET A 1 9.30 3.27 -27.37
C MET A 1 9.98 2.81 -26.10
N GLN A 2 11.12 3.38 -25.71
CA GLN A 2 11.91 2.85 -24.60
C GLN A 2 11.56 3.58 -23.30
N ILE A 3 10.99 2.87 -22.33
CA ILE A 3 10.87 3.36 -20.95
C ILE A 3 12.29 3.71 -20.48
N PRO A 4 12.54 4.86 -19.84
CA PRO A 4 13.90 5.28 -19.52
C PRO A 4 14.61 4.24 -18.65
N LYS A 5 15.88 3.92 -18.97
CA LYS A 5 16.65 2.81 -18.35
C LYS A 5 16.77 2.90 -16.82
N TYR A 6 16.70 4.09 -16.22
CA TYR A 6 16.71 4.25 -14.76
C TYR A 6 15.38 3.87 -14.09
N TRP A 7 14.31 3.70 -14.88
CA TRP A 7 13.03 3.13 -14.44
C TRP A 7 12.93 1.62 -14.68
N ASN A 8 14.05 0.93 -14.90
CA ASN A 8 14.16 -0.51 -14.64
C ASN A 8 13.98 -0.87 -13.15
N GLY A 9 13.56 0.10 -12.32
CA GLY A 9 13.24 -0.11 -10.91
C GLY A 9 12.13 -1.12 -10.73
N ASP A 10 12.33 -1.99 -9.74
CA ASP A 10 11.36 -2.98 -9.32
C ASP A 10 9.97 -2.34 -9.20
N CYS A 11 8.98 -3.02 -9.78
CA CYS A 11 7.54 -2.73 -9.65
C CYS A 11 7.05 -2.46 -8.22
N GLY A 12 7.85 -2.80 -7.20
CA GLY A 12 7.55 -2.67 -5.79
C GLY A 12 6.52 -3.69 -5.31
N GLY A 13 6.20 -3.62 -4.01
CA GLY A 13 5.17 -4.45 -3.40
C GLY A 13 3.76 -4.18 -3.94
N LEU A 14 2.80 -4.98 -3.49
CA LEU A 14 1.39 -4.87 -3.91
C LEU A 14 0.81 -3.46 -3.66
N ALA A 15 1.18 -2.81 -2.56
CA ALA A 15 0.75 -1.45 -2.25
C ALA A 15 1.18 -0.42 -3.32
N ASN A 16 2.42 -0.52 -3.82
CA ASN A 16 2.91 0.36 -4.89
C ASN A 16 2.13 0.14 -6.19
N GLN A 17 1.83 -1.12 -6.49
CA GLN A 17 1.06 -1.50 -7.67
C GLN A 17 -0.40 -1.01 -7.59
N MET A 18 -1.05 -1.17 -6.44
CA MET A 18 -2.38 -0.62 -6.16
C MET A 18 -2.38 0.90 -6.27
N TRP A 19 -1.40 1.57 -5.67
CA TRP A 19 -1.25 3.03 -5.73
C TRP A 19 -1.16 3.53 -7.18
N ARG A 20 -0.25 2.94 -7.96
CA ARG A 20 -0.03 3.32 -9.36
C ARG A 20 -1.30 3.19 -10.19
N PHE A 21 -2.04 2.10 -10.02
CA PHE A 21 -3.33 1.92 -10.70
C PHE A 21 -4.36 2.94 -10.20
N ALA A 22 -4.46 3.19 -8.89
CA ALA A 22 -5.40 4.15 -8.33
C ALA A 22 -5.19 5.55 -8.92
N VAL A 23 -3.94 6.01 -9.03
CA VAL A 23 -3.65 7.31 -9.62
C VAL A 23 -3.95 7.30 -11.11
N LEU A 24 -3.56 6.26 -11.84
CA LEU A 24 -3.89 6.11 -13.26
C LEU A 24 -5.41 6.15 -13.49
N TYR A 25 -6.19 5.44 -12.68
CA TYR A 25 -7.64 5.44 -12.70
C TYR A 25 -8.20 6.85 -12.50
N SER A 26 -7.71 7.57 -11.49
CA SER A 26 -8.08 8.97 -11.23
C SER A 26 -7.77 9.90 -12.40
N LEU A 27 -6.55 9.81 -12.94
CA LEU A 27 -6.09 10.64 -14.05
C LEU A 27 -6.95 10.39 -15.28
N ALA A 28 -7.13 9.11 -15.66
CA ALA A 28 -7.92 8.70 -16.79
C ALA A 28 -9.36 9.22 -16.67
N LYS A 29 -10.01 9.00 -15.52
CA LYS A 29 -11.35 9.51 -15.25
C LYS A 29 -11.44 11.03 -15.35
N SER A 30 -10.46 11.76 -14.82
CA SER A 30 -10.42 13.22 -14.83
C SER A 30 -10.33 13.84 -16.23
N ILE A 31 -9.84 13.08 -17.21
CA ILE A 31 -9.67 13.52 -18.60
C ILE A 31 -10.54 12.73 -19.59
N GLY A 32 -11.53 11.97 -19.09
CA GLY A 32 -12.47 11.22 -19.93
C GLY A 32 -11.81 10.08 -20.73
N ARG A 33 -10.75 9.49 -20.19
CA ARG A 33 -10.04 8.35 -20.78
C ARG A 33 -10.25 7.09 -19.94
N PHE A 34 -9.93 5.95 -20.55
CA PHE A 34 -9.98 4.65 -19.91
C PHE A 34 -8.60 4.28 -19.33
N PRO A 35 -8.49 3.80 -18.08
CA PRO A 35 -7.22 3.41 -17.49
C PRO A 35 -6.73 2.06 -18.04
N GLY A 36 -5.42 1.96 -18.32
CA GLY A 36 -4.81 0.75 -18.85
C GLY A 36 -3.40 0.52 -18.31
N ILE A 37 -3.09 -0.71 -17.92
CA ILE A 37 -1.77 -1.12 -17.44
C ILE A 37 -0.95 -1.58 -18.65
N SER A 38 0.18 -0.95 -18.90
CA SER A 38 1.13 -1.41 -19.92
C SER A 38 1.75 -2.74 -19.50
N TYR A 39 1.85 -3.71 -20.41
CA TYR A 39 2.51 -5.00 -20.15
C TYR A 39 4.04 -4.85 -20.22
N THR A 40 4.61 -4.16 -19.24
CA THR A 40 6.06 -3.92 -19.13
C THR A 40 6.55 -4.20 -17.72
N ASN A 41 7.82 -4.59 -17.57
CA ASN A 41 8.42 -4.95 -16.28
C ASN A 41 8.29 -3.82 -15.21
N THR A 42 8.18 -2.57 -15.64
CA THR A 42 7.95 -1.41 -14.76
C THR A 42 6.55 -1.39 -14.15
N TRP A 43 5.54 -1.92 -14.85
CA TRP A 43 4.13 -1.86 -14.47
C TRP A 43 3.55 -3.20 -14.02
N THR A 44 4.15 -4.31 -14.46
CA THR A 44 3.71 -5.68 -14.17
C THR A 44 4.82 -6.50 -13.56
N CYS A 45 4.58 -7.01 -12.35
CA CYS A 45 5.42 -7.99 -11.69
C CYS A 45 4.62 -9.22 -11.29
N GLU A 46 5.33 -10.28 -10.85
CA GLU A 46 4.76 -11.56 -10.40
C GLU A 46 3.46 -11.41 -9.59
N LYS A 47 3.41 -10.43 -8.67
CA LYS A 47 2.23 -10.17 -7.81
C LYS A 47 0.97 -9.74 -8.57
N LEU A 48 1.06 -8.88 -9.58
CA LEU A 48 -0.09 -8.54 -10.44
C LEU A 48 -0.31 -9.59 -11.56
N ASN A 49 0.75 -10.36 -11.89
CA ASN A 49 0.77 -11.44 -12.87
C ASN A 49 0.21 -12.76 -12.35
N SER A 50 -0.34 -12.79 -11.14
CA SER A 50 -1.19 -13.87 -10.64
C SER A 50 -2.68 -13.47 -10.73
N PRO A 51 -3.33 -13.57 -11.93
CA PRO A 51 -4.72 -13.23 -12.13
C PRO A 51 -5.65 -13.76 -11.06
N ARG A 52 -5.47 -15.03 -10.70
CA ARG A 52 -6.29 -15.74 -9.72
C ARG A 52 -6.12 -15.22 -8.30
N GLU A 53 -4.90 -14.86 -7.88
CA GLU A 53 -4.68 -14.31 -6.54
C GLU A 53 -5.30 -12.92 -6.42
N ILE A 54 -5.15 -12.08 -7.44
CA ILE A 54 -5.76 -10.75 -7.47
C ILE A 54 -7.28 -10.84 -7.55
N GLU A 55 -7.85 -11.74 -8.37
CA GLU A 55 -9.30 -11.98 -8.41
C GLU A 55 -9.84 -12.42 -7.04
N ASN A 56 -9.15 -13.37 -6.40
CA ASN A 56 -9.53 -13.87 -5.09
C ASN A 56 -9.36 -12.83 -3.97
N THR A 57 -8.55 -11.79 -4.18
CA THR A 57 -8.27 -10.76 -3.18
C THR A 57 -9.11 -9.51 -3.42
N PHE A 58 -9.09 -8.96 -4.64
CA PHE A 58 -9.73 -7.72 -5.07
C PHE A 58 -10.49 -7.96 -6.39
N PRO A 59 -11.68 -8.56 -6.36
CA PRO A 59 -12.40 -8.98 -7.56
C PRO A 59 -12.79 -7.81 -8.47
N ILE A 60 -13.13 -6.66 -7.90
CA ILE A 60 -13.50 -5.46 -8.67
C ILE A 60 -12.28 -4.91 -9.40
N PHE A 61 -11.16 -4.71 -8.69
CA PHE A 61 -9.89 -4.33 -9.32
C PHE A 61 -9.46 -5.32 -10.41
N HIS A 62 -9.63 -6.62 -10.19
CA HIS A 62 -9.35 -7.63 -11.22
C HIS A 62 -10.21 -7.43 -12.48
N ALA A 63 -11.51 -7.13 -12.32
CA ALA A 63 -12.44 -6.98 -13.43
C ALA A 63 -12.21 -5.70 -14.24
N VAL A 64 -11.73 -4.63 -13.61
CA VAL A 64 -11.55 -3.32 -14.27
C VAL A 64 -10.14 -3.05 -14.76
N ARG A 65 -9.15 -3.86 -14.37
CA ARG A 65 -7.78 -3.70 -14.85
C ARG A 65 -7.68 -4.29 -16.26
N TYR A 66 -7.21 -3.48 -17.20
CA TYR A 66 -6.95 -3.93 -18.56
C TYR A 66 -5.47 -3.81 -18.85
N PHE A 67 -4.90 -4.89 -19.37
CA PHE A 67 -3.52 -4.91 -19.83
C PHE A 67 -3.49 -4.57 -21.31
N PHE A 68 -2.60 -3.66 -21.68
CA PHE A 68 -2.35 -3.29 -23.07
C PHE A 68 -0.90 -3.59 -23.39
N ASP A 69 -0.69 -4.31 -24.49
CA ASP A 69 0.59 -4.25 -25.17
C ASP A 69 0.65 -2.89 -25.88
N VAL A 70 1.65 -2.08 -25.56
CA VAL A 70 1.82 -0.74 -26.14
C VAL A 70 3.09 -0.64 -26.96
N GLU A 71 3.86 -1.74 -27.07
CA GLU A 71 5.07 -1.76 -27.87
C GLU A 71 4.71 -1.79 -29.37
N GLY A 72 5.22 -0.81 -30.12
CA GLY A 72 4.97 -0.73 -31.56
C GLY A 72 3.59 -0.23 -31.98
N ILE A 73 2.76 0.29 -31.06
CA ILE A 73 1.46 0.86 -31.41
C ILE A 73 1.58 2.29 -31.93
N ASP A 74 1.14 2.49 -33.18
CA ASP A 74 0.96 3.79 -33.81
C ASP A 74 -0.03 4.68 -33.02
N ASN A 75 0.19 6.00 -33.03
CA ASN A 75 -0.59 6.98 -32.28
C ASN A 75 -0.54 6.83 -30.75
N SER A 76 0.61 6.43 -30.22
CA SER A 76 0.95 6.51 -28.79
C SER A 76 1.78 7.76 -28.48
N PHE A 77 1.59 8.35 -27.29
CA PHE A 77 2.42 9.45 -26.79
C PHE A 77 2.89 9.13 -25.37
N TYR A 78 4.16 9.41 -25.07
CA TYR A 78 4.73 9.25 -23.73
C TYR A 78 4.88 10.62 -23.05
N ASP A 79 4.15 10.82 -21.95
CA ASP A 79 4.22 12.02 -21.15
C ASP A 79 5.17 11.87 -19.96
N ARG A 80 6.07 12.85 -19.81
CA ARG A 80 7.08 12.94 -18.75
C ARG A 80 6.71 13.89 -17.62
N THR A 81 5.48 14.45 -17.60
CA THR A 81 5.08 15.48 -16.62
C THR A 81 5.28 15.03 -15.17
N PHE A 82 5.17 13.72 -14.94
CA PHE A 82 5.21 13.10 -13.62
C PHE A 82 6.56 12.49 -13.24
N GLU A 83 7.55 12.58 -14.11
CA GLU A 83 8.79 11.82 -13.99
C GLU A 83 9.75 12.37 -12.93
N ASP A 84 9.84 13.69 -12.83
CA ASP A 84 10.90 14.36 -12.06
C ASP A 84 10.52 14.69 -10.61
N ASP A 85 9.24 14.54 -10.24
CA ASP A 85 8.76 14.94 -8.92
C ASP A 85 7.75 13.93 -8.38
N CYS A 86 8.28 13.00 -7.57
CA CYS A 86 7.52 11.88 -7.00
C CYS A 86 6.28 12.30 -6.25
N CYS A 87 6.22 13.54 -5.75
CA CYS A 87 5.38 13.84 -4.59
C CYS A 87 4.56 15.12 -4.80
N LYS A 88 4.72 15.75 -5.97
CA LYS A 88 3.95 16.93 -6.37
C LYS A 88 2.64 16.57 -7.03
N TYR A 89 1.63 17.34 -6.67
CA TYR A 89 0.33 17.31 -7.34
C TYR A 89 0.35 18.19 -8.58
N TYR A 90 -0.08 17.62 -9.70
CA TYR A 90 -0.37 18.34 -10.94
C TYR A 90 -1.85 18.20 -11.25
N ASN A 91 -2.47 19.28 -11.75
CA ASN A 91 -3.85 19.21 -12.19
C ASN A 91 -3.95 18.25 -13.40
N PRO A 92 -4.75 17.16 -13.34
CA PRO A 92 -4.83 16.16 -14.41
C PRO A 92 -5.21 16.75 -15.78
N LYS A 93 -5.88 17.91 -15.81
CA LYS A 93 -6.26 18.60 -17.05
C LYS A 93 -5.07 18.98 -17.94
N ILE A 94 -3.84 19.01 -17.41
CA ILE A 94 -2.62 19.21 -18.23
C ILE A 94 -2.47 18.16 -19.34
N LEU A 95 -3.06 16.97 -19.15
CA LEU A 95 -3.01 15.87 -20.10
C LEU A 95 -4.04 16.00 -21.23
N ASN A 96 -5.00 16.94 -21.16
CA ASN A 96 -6.02 17.14 -22.21
C ASN A 96 -5.44 17.63 -23.54
N LYS A 97 -4.20 18.14 -23.53
CA LYS A 97 -3.46 18.53 -24.73
C LYS A 97 -3.18 17.35 -25.65
N TYR A 98 -3.15 16.13 -25.11
CA TYR A 98 -2.86 14.93 -25.89
C TYR A 98 -4.11 14.38 -26.57
N LYS A 99 -4.03 14.21 -27.89
CA LYS A 99 -5.08 13.59 -28.74
C LYS A 99 -4.73 12.17 -29.19
N SER A 100 -3.55 11.67 -28.80
CA SER A 100 -3.13 10.29 -29.08
C SER A 100 -4.15 9.28 -28.56
N LYS A 101 -4.32 8.18 -29.29
CA LYS A 101 -5.20 7.06 -28.88
C LYS A 101 -4.72 6.51 -27.53
N TYR A 102 -3.42 6.29 -27.42
CA TYR A 102 -2.78 5.86 -26.18
C TYR A 102 -1.93 7.00 -25.60
N LEU A 103 -2.15 7.30 -24.32
CA LEU A 103 -1.32 8.20 -23.55
C LEU A 103 -0.65 7.37 -22.46
N ILE A 104 0.67 7.21 -22.59
CA ILE A 104 1.50 6.49 -21.65
C ILE A 104 2.09 7.54 -20.71
N ILE A 105 1.89 7.35 -19.41
CA ILE A 105 2.43 8.23 -18.39
C ILE A 105 3.59 7.54 -17.68
N ALA A 106 4.57 8.31 -17.23
CA ALA A 106 5.52 7.84 -16.23
C ALA A 106 4.78 7.34 -14.96
N PRO A 107 5.40 6.48 -14.14
CA PRO A 107 4.82 6.06 -12.87
C PRO A 107 4.32 7.27 -12.08
N PRO A 108 3.03 7.28 -11.69
CA PRO A 108 2.39 8.49 -11.21
C PRO A 108 2.92 8.91 -9.83
N PRO A 109 2.84 10.21 -9.52
CA PRO A 109 3.31 10.74 -8.25
C PRO A 109 2.47 10.24 -7.07
N GLN A 110 3.10 10.17 -5.91
CA GLN A 110 2.58 9.78 -4.61
C GLN A 110 1.84 10.95 -3.92
N SER A 111 0.85 11.55 -4.60
CA SER A 111 -0.02 12.55 -3.98
C SER A 111 -1.45 12.03 -3.75
N PRO A 112 -2.00 12.07 -2.51
CA PRO A 112 -3.38 11.64 -2.25
C PRO A 112 -4.43 12.59 -2.86
N LYS A 113 -4.03 13.80 -3.29
CA LYS A 113 -4.92 14.79 -3.90
C LYS A 113 -5.61 14.30 -5.19
N TYR A 114 -5.05 13.28 -5.85
CA TYR A 114 -5.72 12.65 -6.99
C TYR A 114 -6.99 11.91 -6.58
N PHE A 115 -7.16 11.52 -5.32
CA PHE A 115 -8.29 10.69 -4.89
C PHE A 115 -9.45 11.48 -4.29
N TYR A 116 -9.26 12.76 -3.93
CA TYR A 116 -10.25 13.53 -3.16
C TYR A 116 -11.65 13.56 -3.78
N LYS A 117 -11.77 13.47 -5.10
CA LYS A 117 -13.08 13.48 -5.79
C LYS A 117 -13.67 12.09 -6.03
N ILE A 118 -12.88 11.04 -5.85
CA ILE A 118 -13.24 9.65 -6.24
C ILE A 118 -12.89 8.64 -5.15
N GLU A 119 -12.72 9.09 -3.90
CA GLU A 119 -12.23 8.26 -2.80
C GLU A 119 -13.08 7.00 -2.60
N ASN A 120 -14.40 7.13 -2.68
CA ASN A 120 -15.32 5.99 -2.54
C ASN A 120 -15.14 4.97 -3.66
N GLU A 121 -14.87 5.42 -4.88
CA GLU A 121 -14.61 4.52 -6.01
C GLU A 121 -13.28 3.80 -5.83
N ILE A 122 -12.24 4.50 -5.37
CA ILE A 122 -10.96 3.86 -5.05
C ILE A 122 -11.13 2.80 -3.95
N LYS A 123 -11.92 3.07 -2.92
CA LYS A 123 -12.26 2.08 -1.88
C LYS A 123 -13.02 0.88 -2.46
N GLU A 124 -13.95 1.12 -3.37
CA GLU A 124 -14.71 0.07 -4.04
C GLU A 124 -13.79 -0.83 -4.89
N LEU A 125 -12.91 -0.23 -5.69
CA LEU A 125 -11.93 -0.96 -6.51
C LEU A 125 -11.12 -1.96 -5.68
N PHE A 126 -10.65 -1.53 -4.51
CA PHE A 126 -9.83 -2.33 -3.59
C PHE A 126 -10.63 -2.98 -2.48
N THR A 127 -11.94 -3.17 -2.68
CA THR A 127 -12.75 -3.95 -1.75
C THR A 127 -12.32 -5.42 -1.81
N PHE A 128 -11.98 -5.95 -0.64
CA PHE A 128 -11.58 -7.34 -0.51
C PHE A 128 -12.71 -8.30 -0.92
N SER A 129 -12.38 -9.48 -1.44
CA SER A 129 -13.39 -10.51 -1.73
C SER A 129 -14.11 -10.96 -0.45
N LYS A 130 -15.34 -11.48 -0.60
CA LYS A 130 -16.12 -12.01 0.53
C LYS A 130 -15.39 -13.11 1.30
N ASN A 131 -14.53 -13.88 0.63
CA ASN A 131 -13.72 -14.91 1.28
C ASN A 131 -12.61 -14.30 2.16
N VAL A 132 -11.97 -13.22 1.71
CA VAL A 132 -11.00 -12.48 2.53
C VAL A 132 -11.71 -11.79 3.69
N GLN A 133 -12.83 -11.10 3.43
CA GLN A 133 -13.66 -10.45 4.47
C GLN A 133 -14.00 -11.44 5.59
N ARG A 134 -14.62 -12.59 5.26
CA ARG A 134 -14.97 -13.61 6.26
C ARG A 134 -13.77 -14.12 7.08
N ARG A 135 -12.59 -14.26 6.47
CA ARG A 135 -11.37 -14.68 7.18
C ARG A 135 -10.89 -13.59 8.15
N VAL A 136 -10.98 -12.33 7.75
CA VAL A 136 -10.63 -11.16 8.57
C VAL A 136 -11.66 -10.99 9.69
N ASP A 137 -12.96 -11.09 9.41
CA ASP A 137 -14.03 -10.98 10.40
C ASP A 137 -13.85 -12.01 11.51
N LYS A 138 -13.63 -13.29 11.16
CA LYS A 138 -13.32 -14.34 12.15
C LYS A 138 -12.07 -14.02 12.97
N ARG A 139 -11.07 -13.37 12.38
CA ARG A 139 -9.84 -12.98 13.09
C ARG A 139 -10.10 -11.79 14.01
N ILE A 140 -10.87 -10.80 13.58
CA ILE A 140 -11.32 -9.68 14.42
C ILE A 140 -12.14 -10.23 15.59
N GLU A 141 -13.14 -11.06 15.35
CA GLU A 141 -13.90 -11.73 16.41
C GLU A 141 -12.97 -12.41 17.40
N ASN A 142 -11.99 -13.19 16.96
CA ASN A 142 -11.02 -13.84 17.87
C ASN A 142 -10.06 -12.86 18.59
N LEU A 143 -9.77 -11.69 18.00
CA LEU A 143 -8.92 -10.67 18.62
C LEU A 143 -9.68 -9.80 19.64
N PHE A 144 -10.99 -9.62 19.47
CA PHE A 144 -11.81 -8.66 20.21
C PHE A 144 -12.94 -9.31 21.04
N LYS A 145 -13.16 -10.62 20.92
CA LYS A 145 -14.35 -11.36 21.41
C LYS A 145 -14.89 -10.94 22.77
N ASP A 146 -13.98 -10.78 23.73
CA ASP A 146 -14.29 -10.50 25.14
C ASP A 146 -13.44 -9.33 25.68
N ASP A 147 -12.85 -8.54 24.78
CA ASP A 147 -11.80 -7.59 25.12
C ASP A 147 -12.08 -6.19 24.57
N ASN A 148 -12.67 -5.36 25.42
CA ASN A 148 -12.94 -3.94 25.16
C ASN A 148 -11.67 -3.07 25.21
N SER A 149 -10.47 -3.65 25.29
CA SER A 149 -9.25 -2.85 25.28
C SER A 149 -8.96 -2.25 23.90
N HIS A 150 -8.35 -1.08 23.94
CA HIS A 150 -7.77 -0.48 22.75
C HIS A 150 -6.65 -1.37 22.20
N LYS A 151 -6.70 -1.64 20.89
CA LYS A 151 -5.64 -2.35 20.17
C LYS A 151 -4.82 -1.33 19.41
N PHE A 152 -3.52 -1.31 19.67
CA PHE A 152 -2.58 -0.54 18.87
C PHE A 152 -1.93 -1.45 17.84
N CYS A 153 -1.75 -0.97 16.61
CA CYS A 153 -1.07 -1.69 15.54
C CYS A 153 0.18 -0.92 15.14
N VAL A 154 1.35 -1.55 15.29
CA VAL A 154 2.62 -0.98 14.87
C VAL A 154 3.04 -1.64 13.57
N PHE A 155 3.20 -0.83 12.52
CA PHE A 155 3.86 -1.22 11.28
C PHE A 155 5.19 -0.50 11.19
N THR A 156 6.28 -1.24 11.05
CA THR A 156 7.63 -0.69 11.07
C THR A 156 8.36 -1.05 9.79
N ARG A 157 8.75 -0.02 9.03
CA ARG A 157 9.49 -0.09 7.77
C ARG A 157 10.93 0.37 8.02
N ARG A 158 11.89 -0.57 8.05
CA ARG A 158 13.32 -0.24 8.32
C ARG A 158 14.19 -0.15 7.07
N GLY A 159 13.84 -0.93 6.04
CA GLY A 159 14.66 -1.18 4.86
C GLY A 159 15.30 0.05 4.23
N ASP A 160 14.49 1.06 3.93
CA ASP A 160 14.92 2.24 3.18
C ASP A 160 15.75 3.23 4.04
N PHE A 161 15.71 3.10 5.37
CA PHE A 161 16.30 4.05 6.33
C PHE A 161 17.68 3.64 6.85
N ILE A 162 18.02 2.35 6.80
CA ILE A 162 19.28 1.84 7.37
C ILE A 162 20.40 1.68 6.33
N LYS A 163 20.20 2.18 5.09
CA LYS A 163 21.08 1.97 3.92
C LYS A 163 21.71 0.55 3.88
N PRO A 164 20.91 -0.51 4.02
CA PRO A 164 21.46 -1.85 4.08
C PRO A 164 22.05 -2.26 2.73
N GLU A 165 23.02 -3.18 2.72
CA GLU A 165 23.38 -3.89 1.49
C GLU A 165 22.11 -4.57 0.92
N TRP A 166 21.98 -4.70 -0.41
CA TRP A 166 20.74 -5.12 -1.11
C TRP A 166 19.98 -6.32 -0.50
N LYS A 167 20.68 -7.24 0.17
CA LYS A 167 20.09 -8.42 0.84
C LYS A 167 19.38 -8.13 2.18
N GLU A 168 19.54 -6.94 2.73
CA GLU A 168 19.07 -6.56 4.08
C GLU A 168 17.94 -5.49 4.06
N TRP A 169 17.43 -5.14 2.87
CA TRP A 169 16.39 -4.13 2.64
C TRP A 169 15.01 -4.46 3.24
N HIS A 170 14.85 -5.67 3.78
CA HIS A 170 13.62 -6.12 4.41
C HIS A 170 13.90 -6.81 5.75
N LYS A 171 14.91 -6.38 6.51
CA LYS A 171 15.13 -6.90 7.86
C LYS A 171 13.92 -6.65 8.76
N ALA A 172 13.64 -7.64 9.62
CA ALA A 172 12.62 -7.53 10.63
C ALA A 172 12.88 -6.34 11.55
N THR A 173 11.80 -5.90 12.19
CA THR A 173 11.87 -4.78 13.11
C THR A 173 12.60 -5.16 14.39
N ASP A 174 13.41 -4.23 14.88
CA ASP A 174 14.15 -4.41 16.13
C ASP A 174 13.19 -4.36 17.32
N LYS A 175 13.35 -5.32 18.23
CA LYS A 175 12.49 -5.47 19.42
C LYS A 175 12.60 -4.26 20.32
N GLU A 176 13.81 -3.79 20.61
CA GLU A 176 14.06 -2.67 21.51
C GLU A 176 13.43 -1.38 20.97
N PHE A 177 13.61 -1.11 19.67
CA PHE A 177 12.94 0.02 19.01
C PHE A 177 11.41 -0.04 19.17
N THR A 178 10.85 -1.23 19.01
CA THR A 178 9.40 -1.44 19.05
C THR A 178 8.84 -1.26 20.46
N GLU A 179 9.49 -1.85 21.46
CA GLU A 179 9.11 -1.71 22.86
C GLU A 179 9.20 -0.24 23.30
N LYS A 180 10.28 0.46 22.94
CA LYS A 180 10.45 1.90 23.24
C LYS A 180 9.41 2.79 22.55
N ALA A 181 9.07 2.49 21.30
CA ALA A 181 8.02 3.20 20.59
C ALA A 181 6.64 3.02 21.26
N ILE A 182 6.37 1.83 21.80
CA ILE A 182 5.13 1.56 22.54
C ILE A 182 5.12 2.29 23.87
N GLU A 183 6.21 2.22 24.65
CA GLU A 183 6.36 2.95 25.90
C GLU A 183 6.09 4.44 25.67
N PHE A 184 6.71 5.04 24.65
CA PHE A 184 6.48 6.43 24.28
C PHE A 184 5.00 6.74 24.02
N ILE A 185 4.31 5.92 23.24
CA ILE A 185 2.88 6.13 22.90
C ILE A 185 1.99 5.96 24.13
N ILE A 186 2.24 4.95 24.96
CA ILE A 186 1.49 4.73 26.20
C ILE A 186 1.68 5.92 27.14
N GLU A 187 2.91 6.37 27.33
CA GLU A 187 3.25 7.40 28.30
C GLU A 187 2.86 8.82 27.86
N ASN A 188 3.01 9.14 26.58
CA ASN A 188 2.83 10.52 26.10
C ASN A 188 1.48 10.73 25.42
N GLU A 189 0.96 9.74 24.70
CA GLU A 189 -0.27 9.89 23.90
C GLU A 189 -1.51 9.30 24.58
N LEU A 190 -1.37 8.37 25.53
CA LEU A 190 -2.52 7.69 26.14
C LEU A 190 -2.75 8.07 27.60
N LYS A 191 -1.68 8.21 28.40
CA LYS A 191 -1.78 8.76 29.77
C LYS A 191 -2.25 10.22 29.79
N ALA A 192 -1.87 11.02 28.79
CA ALA A 192 -2.32 12.42 28.65
C ALA A 192 -3.85 12.57 28.52
N PHE A 193 -4.56 11.51 28.07
CA PHE A 193 -6.03 11.49 27.96
C PHE A 193 -6.73 10.87 29.18
N GLY A 194 -6.01 10.57 30.26
CA GLY A 194 -6.59 10.06 31.51
C GLY A 194 -7.23 8.67 31.40
N ARG A 195 -6.85 7.86 30.40
CA ARG A 195 -7.44 6.53 30.15
C ARG A 195 -6.45 5.40 30.44
N ASN A 196 -6.60 4.76 31.62
CA ASN A 196 -5.87 3.55 32.01
C ASN A 196 -6.48 2.27 31.42
N PHE A 197 -6.53 2.11 30.08
CA PHE A 197 -7.26 0.99 29.46
C PHE A 197 -6.61 0.35 28.21
N LEU A 198 -5.29 0.33 28.09
CA LEU A 198 -4.64 -0.59 27.13
C LEU A 198 -4.31 -1.92 27.81
N LYS A 199 -4.92 -3.01 27.34
CA LYS A 199 -4.60 -4.39 27.77
C LYS A 199 -3.82 -5.18 26.72
N SER A 200 -3.74 -4.73 25.46
CA SER A 200 -2.96 -5.45 24.45
C SER A 200 -2.56 -4.59 23.25
N VAL A 201 -1.36 -4.82 22.73
CA VAL A 201 -0.85 -4.26 21.48
C VAL A 201 -0.66 -5.41 20.48
N ASN A 202 -1.08 -5.22 19.23
CA ASN A 202 -0.88 -6.20 18.15
C ASN A 202 0.21 -5.71 17.18
N PHE A 203 1.09 -6.62 16.76
CA PHE A 203 2.20 -6.29 15.87
C PHE A 203 1.96 -6.80 14.46
N ILE A 204 2.23 -5.95 13.47
CA ILE A 204 2.25 -6.33 12.05
C ILE A 204 3.57 -5.84 11.45
N CYS A 205 4.53 -6.73 11.28
CA CYS A 205 5.83 -6.43 10.68
C CYS A 205 5.82 -6.69 9.16
N ASP A 206 6.54 -5.87 8.40
CA ASP A 206 6.70 -5.99 6.92
C ASP A 206 7.59 -7.17 6.49
N SER A 207 8.16 -7.89 7.45
CA SER A 207 9.11 -8.98 7.22
C SER A 207 8.65 -10.23 7.97
N PRO A 208 8.83 -11.44 7.38
CA PRO A 208 8.71 -12.65 8.18
C PRO A 208 9.68 -12.50 9.35
N PRO A 209 9.25 -12.88 10.56
CA PRO A 209 10.17 -12.91 11.68
C PRO A 209 11.35 -13.80 11.33
N ASP A 210 12.57 -13.37 11.69
CA ASP A 210 13.69 -14.30 11.81
C ASP A 210 13.21 -15.47 12.67
N SER A 211 13.72 -16.68 12.42
CA SER A 211 13.22 -17.99 12.88
C SER A 211 12.90 -18.18 14.38
N GLU A 212 13.07 -17.14 15.19
CA GLU A 212 12.76 -17.07 16.62
C GLU A 212 11.45 -16.34 16.96
N TYR A 213 10.86 -15.54 16.06
CA TYR A 213 9.55 -14.93 16.32
C TYR A 213 8.46 -15.62 15.50
N ASN A 214 7.30 -15.87 16.07
CA ASN A 214 6.10 -16.17 15.29
C ASN A 214 5.26 -14.90 15.24
N ALA A 215 4.66 -14.59 14.08
CA ALA A 215 3.63 -13.54 13.96
C ALA A 215 2.33 -13.84 14.77
N ARG A 216 2.40 -14.79 15.70
CA ARG A 216 1.39 -15.19 16.69
C ARG A 216 1.77 -14.78 18.12
N ASP A 217 2.95 -14.20 18.33
CA ASP A 217 3.41 -13.81 19.66
C ASP A 217 2.64 -12.56 20.10
N ARG A 218 1.62 -12.78 20.94
CA ARG A 218 0.96 -11.71 21.68
C ARG A 218 1.92 -11.26 22.76
N ILE A 219 2.41 -10.03 22.71
CA ILE A 219 2.99 -9.41 23.89
C ILE A 219 1.82 -9.00 24.79
N GLN A 220 1.55 -9.80 25.81
CA GLN A 220 0.76 -9.35 26.94
C GLN A 220 1.62 -8.34 27.70
N VAL A 221 1.24 -7.07 27.63
CA VAL A 221 1.73 -6.09 28.59
C VAL A 221 1.14 -6.50 29.94
N GLY A 222 2.01 -6.87 30.88
CA GLY A 222 1.61 -7.46 32.16
C GLY A 222 0.53 -6.63 32.86
N GLN A 223 -0.44 -7.33 33.44
CA GLN A 223 -1.26 -6.80 34.52
C GLN A 223 -0.38 -6.70 35.77
N ASP A 224 0.63 -5.84 35.75
CA ASP A 224 1.09 -5.30 37.01
C ASP A 224 0.16 -4.14 37.28
N SER A 225 -0.80 -4.39 38.17
CA SER A 225 -1.47 -3.37 38.94
C SER A 225 -0.39 -2.43 39.47
N ILE A 226 -0.22 -1.29 38.80
CA ILE A 226 0.27 -0.10 39.46
C ILE A 226 -0.87 0.26 40.41
N GLU A 227 -0.82 -0.28 41.63
CA GLU A 227 -1.51 0.34 42.75
C GLU A 227 -1.01 1.79 42.84
N LEU A 228 -2.00 2.66 42.98
CA LEU A 228 -1.96 4.12 42.81
C LEU A 228 -0.74 4.83 43.42
#